data_AF-A0A814AX93-F1
#
_entry.id   AF-A0A814AX93-F1
#
_cell.length_a   1.000
_cell.length_b   1.000
_cell.length_c   1.000
_cell.angle_alpha   90.00
_cell.angle_beta   90.00
_cell.angle_gamma   90.00
#
_symmetry.space_group_name_H-M   'P 1'
#
loop_
_entity.id
_entity.type
_entity.pdbx_description
1 polymer ?
#
loop_
_entity_poly.entity_id
_entity_poly.type
_entity_poly.pdbx_seq_one_letter_code
_entity_poly.pdbx_strand_id
1 'polypeptide(L)'
;MSTTISDVERTNNLEWRLKRLENFIGKSDKLDKKRINETINDLNEHVFRHASNNNNAKTLLNKADEINHLTSSEFQRHLLADRATKLELILADEERIREITQTLSEIDTLARVLDGEHFQEIPKLSTTLNKLLVTHNDIKNYHSEFTQELSNFLQNYAAFTLMMDENLQQYKQILNKNQKTLSEIQDNPIE
;
A
#
# COMPACT_ATOMS: atom_id res chain seq x y z
N MET A 1 17.44 21.61 11.19
CA MET A 1 18.50 22.42 10.54
C MET A 1 19.30 21.65 9.49
N SER A 2 19.27 20.31 9.42
CA SER A 2 19.96 19.55 8.35
C SER A 2 19.23 19.53 6.99
N THR A 3 17.92 19.76 6.94
CA THR A 3 17.16 19.78 5.68
C THR A 3 17.48 21.00 4.81
N THR A 4 17.67 22.17 5.44
CA THR A 4 18.00 23.40 4.73
C THR A 4 19.39 23.39 4.08
N ILE A 5 20.33 22.62 4.64
CA ILE A 5 21.70 22.52 4.11
C ILE A 5 21.73 21.73 2.79
N SER A 6 20.95 20.64 2.70
CA SER A 6 20.79 19.85 1.46
C SER A 6 20.16 20.66 0.33
N ASP A 7 19.19 21.52 0.64
CA ASP A 7 18.51 22.34 -0.38
C ASP A 7 19.41 23.48 -0.88
N VAL A 8 20.26 24.03 -0.02
CA VAL A 8 21.29 25.02 -0.39
C VAL A 8 22.36 24.40 -1.31
N GLU A 9 22.79 23.16 -1.06
CA GLU A 9 23.75 22.48 -1.94
C GLU A 9 23.15 22.16 -3.32
N ARG A 10 21.89 21.74 -3.36
CA ARG A 10 21.16 21.49 -4.62
C ARG A 10 21.01 22.76 -5.45
N THR A 11 20.64 23.87 -4.80
CA THR A 11 20.48 25.17 -5.46
C THR A 11 21.81 25.69 -5.99
N ASN A 12 22.90 25.58 -5.23
CA ASN A 12 24.24 25.93 -5.68
C ASN A 12 24.72 25.08 -6.88
N ASN A 13 24.42 23.76 -6.89
CA ASN A 13 24.76 22.90 -8.02
C ASN A 13 23.99 23.28 -9.29
N LEU A 14 22.70 23.57 -9.14
CA LEU A 14 21.84 24.05 -10.22
C LEU A 14 22.32 25.40 -10.76
N GLU A 15 22.72 26.31 -9.89
CA GLU A 15 23.24 27.63 -10.26
C GLU A 15 24.57 27.53 -11.03
N TRP A 16 25.48 26.65 -10.61
CA TRP A 16 26.72 26.40 -11.36
C TRP A 16 26.45 25.79 -12.74
N ARG A 17 25.54 24.82 -12.82
CA ARG A 17 25.14 24.21 -14.09
C ARG A 17 24.47 25.22 -15.01
N LEU A 18 23.60 26.06 -14.47
CA LEU A 18 22.91 27.12 -15.20
C LEU A 18 23.93 28.12 -15.75
N LYS A 19 24.85 28.61 -14.92
CA LYS A 19 25.92 29.53 -15.34
C LYS A 19 26.82 28.93 -16.42
N ARG A 20 27.12 27.63 -16.33
CA ARG A 20 27.87 26.91 -17.36
C ARG A 20 27.09 26.83 -18.68
N LEU A 21 25.80 26.55 -18.63
CA LEU A 21 24.92 26.52 -19.80
C LEU A 21 24.75 27.90 -20.42
N GLU A 22 24.58 28.95 -19.61
CA GLU A 22 24.51 30.34 -20.05
C GLU A 22 25.82 30.81 -20.70
N ASN A 23 26.97 30.35 -20.21
CA ASN A 23 28.26 30.63 -20.85
C ASN A 23 28.42 29.88 -22.19
N PHE A 24 27.85 28.70 -22.32
CA PHE A 24 27.99 27.86 -23.52
C PHE A 24 27.01 28.25 -24.63
N ILE A 25 25.76 28.55 -24.27
CA ILE A 25 24.67 28.84 -25.21
C ILE A 25 24.46 30.37 -25.36
N GLY A 26 24.87 31.16 -24.37
CA GLY A 26 24.54 32.58 -24.22
C GLY A 26 23.45 32.81 -23.17
N LYS A 27 23.37 34.03 -22.60
CA LYS A 27 22.34 34.40 -21.62
C LYS A 27 20.94 34.29 -22.25
N SER A 28 20.01 33.64 -21.53
CA SER A 28 18.65 33.36 -22.01
C SER A 28 17.91 34.59 -22.56
N ASP A 29 18.15 35.78 -21.99
CA ASP A 29 17.51 37.04 -22.40
C ASP A 29 17.90 37.52 -23.80
N LYS A 30 18.98 36.97 -24.38
CA LYS A 30 19.49 37.33 -25.70
C LYS A 30 19.28 36.23 -26.75
N LEU A 31 18.70 35.10 -26.37
CA LEU A 31 18.48 33.98 -27.27
C LEU A 31 17.14 34.10 -27.99
N ASP A 32 17.19 34.34 -29.29
CA ASP A 32 16.05 34.11 -30.16
C ASP A 32 15.91 32.61 -30.43
N LYS A 33 15.15 31.93 -29.56
CA LYS A 33 14.92 30.47 -29.61
C LYS A 33 14.44 30.00 -30.99
N LYS A 34 13.68 30.84 -31.70
CA LYS A 34 13.14 30.51 -33.02
C LYS A 34 14.25 30.48 -34.06
N ARG A 35 15.10 31.52 -34.09
CA ARG A 35 16.25 31.60 -35.00
C ARG A 35 17.28 30.49 -34.75
N ILE A 36 17.49 30.09 -33.49
CA ILE A 36 18.44 29.01 -33.18
C ILE A 36 17.95 27.67 -33.69
N ASN A 37 16.66 27.35 -33.49
CA ASN A 37 16.09 26.12 -34.02
C ASN A 37 16.07 26.13 -35.56
N GLU A 38 15.76 27.27 -36.19
CA GLU A 38 15.86 27.44 -37.64
C GLU A 38 17.30 27.22 -38.13
N THR A 39 18.29 27.84 -37.49
CA THR A 39 19.71 27.68 -37.87
C THR A 39 20.21 26.25 -37.65
N ILE A 40 19.79 25.58 -36.58
CA ILE A 40 20.12 24.17 -36.31
C ILE A 40 19.49 23.26 -37.36
N ASN A 41 18.23 23.50 -37.72
CA ASN A 41 17.55 22.72 -38.75
C ASN A 41 18.18 22.94 -40.13
N ASP A 42 18.51 24.17 -40.49
CA ASP A 42 19.19 24.51 -41.75
C ASP A 42 20.57 23.84 -41.81
N LEU A 43 21.33 23.88 -40.72
CA LEU A 43 22.63 23.21 -40.62
C LEU A 43 22.48 21.69 -40.72
N ASN A 44 21.51 21.10 -40.02
CA ASN A 44 21.27 19.67 -40.04
C ASN A 44 20.83 19.21 -41.43
N GLU A 45 19.99 19.98 -42.12
CA GLU A 45 19.58 19.71 -43.49
C GLU A 45 20.77 19.83 -44.45
N HIS A 46 21.63 20.84 -44.29
CA HIS A 46 22.83 21.01 -45.09
C HIS A 46 23.83 19.86 -44.89
N VAL A 47 24.04 19.44 -43.63
CA VAL A 47 24.88 18.29 -43.27
C VAL A 47 24.29 17.00 -43.84
N PHE A 48 22.98 16.80 -43.75
CA PHE A 48 22.31 15.61 -44.27
C PHE A 48 22.34 15.54 -45.80
N ARG A 49 22.16 16.67 -46.49
CA ARG A 49 22.30 16.78 -47.96
C ARG A 49 23.73 16.48 -48.39
N HIS A 50 24.72 17.04 -47.69
CA HIS A 50 26.13 16.80 -47.98
C HIS A 50 26.54 15.34 -47.68
N ALA A 51 26.03 14.77 -46.60
CA ALA A 51 26.22 13.35 -46.26
C ALA A 51 25.55 12.43 -47.29
N SER A 52 24.34 12.76 -47.77
CA SER A 52 23.63 11.96 -48.75
C SER A 52 24.31 11.91 -50.12
N ASN A 53 25.03 12.98 -50.50
CA ASN A 53 25.80 13.04 -51.75
C ASN A 53 27.19 12.37 -51.63
N ASN A 54 27.64 12.04 -50.43
CA ASN A 54 28.93 11.40 -50.18
C ASN A 54 28.74 10.13 -49.36
N ASN A 55 28.76 8.97 -50.02
CA ASN A 55 28.56 7.67 -49.38
C ASN A 55 29.50 7.42 -48.19
N ASN A 56 30.72 7.97 -48.19
CA ASN A 56 31.65 7.87 -47.06
C ASN A 56 31.21 8.73 -45.87
N ALA A 57 30.68 9.93 -46.12
CA ALA A 57 30.11 10.78 -45.08
C ALA A 57 28.81 10.20 -44.51
N LYS A 58 27.97 9.59 -45.35
CA LYS A 58 26.75 8.88 -44.91
C LYS A 58 27.07 7.69 -44.02
N THR A 59 28.05 6.88 -44.39
CA THR A 59 28.48 5.73 -43.59
C THR A 59 29.14 6.17 -42.28
N LEU A 60 29.94 7.23 -42.30
CA LEU A 60 30.49 7.84 -41.08
C LEU A 60 29.41 8.39 -40.16
N LEU A 61 28.40 9.09 -40.68
CA LEU A 61 27.31 9.64 -39.88
C LEU A 61 26.44 8.53 -39.27
N ASN A 62 26.12 7.49 -40.05
CA ASN A 62 25.39 6.33 -39.56
C ASN A 62 26.17 5.52 -38.51
N LYS A 63 27.51 5.52 -38.60
CA LYS A 63 28.40 4.86 -37.64
C LYS A 63 28.91 5.80 -36.57
N ALA A 64 28.53 7.08 -36.56
CA ALA A 64 29.10 8.07 -35.64
C ALA A 64 28.75 7.73 -34.20
N ASP A 65 27.50 7.31 -33.94
CA ASP A 65 27.06 6.89 -32.61
C ASP A 65 27.73 5.59 -32.17
N GLU A 66 27.92 4.63 -33.10
CA GLU A 66 28.63 3.39 -32.83
C GLU A 66 30.12 3.64 -32.55
N ILE A 67 30.77 4.49 -33.33
CA ILE A 67 32.16 4.93 -33.11
C ILE A 67 32.27 5.68 -31.79
N ASN A 68 31.31 6.54 -31.44
CA ASN A 68 31.30 7.28 -30.18
C ASN A 68 31.11 6.34 -28.98
N HIS A 69 30.26 5.32 -29.12
CA HIS A 69 30.10 4.26 -28.12
C HIS A 69 31.38 3.43 -27.97
N LEU A 70 31.99 3.01 -29.07
CA LEU A 70 33.22 2.20 -29.09
C LEU A 70 34.47 2.98 -28.66
N THR A 71 34.48 4.29 -28.82
CA THR A 71 35.57 5.19 -28.37
C THR A 71 35.35 5.77 -26.98
N SER A 72 34.21 5.46 -26.34
CA SER A 72 34.01 5.80 -24.94
C SER A 72 35.14 5.18 -24.09
N SER A 73 35.72 6.04 -23.24
CA SER A 73 36.90 5.69 -22.43
C SER A 73 36.68 4.50 -21.51
N GLU A 74 35.43 4.20 -21.15
CA GLU A 74 35.03 3.05 -20.36
C GLU A 74 35.06 1.76 -21.20
N PHE A 75 34.47 1.78 -22.40
CA PHE A 75 34.43 0.61 -23.27
C PHE A 75 35.82 0.19 -23.77
N GLN A 76 36.67 1.15 -24.12
CA GLN A 76 38.05 0.87 -24.54
C GLN A 76 38.90 0.28 -23.41
N ARG A 77 38.72 0.77 -22.17
CA ARG A 77 39.43 0.24 -21.00
C ARG A 77 39.10 -1.22 -20.73
N HIS A 78 37.86 -1.66 -20.94
CA HIS A 78 37.46 -3.05 -20.69
C HIS A 78 37.72 -4.00 -21.86
N LEU A 79 37.59 -3.52 -23.11
CA LEU A 79 37.83 -4.33 -24.30
C LEU A 79 39.33 -4.55 -24.56
N LEU A 80 40.15 -3.51 -24.37
CA LEU A 80 41.60 -3.53 -24.58
C LEU A 80 42.38 -3.91 -23.31
N ALA A 81 41.72 -4.16 -22.19
CA ALA A 81 42.37 -4.65 -20.98
C ALA A 81 43.09 -5.97 -21.27
N ASP A 82 44.39 -5.99 -20.98
CA ASP A 82 45.19 -7.20 -21.02
C ASP A 82 44.65 -8.23 -20.01
N ARG A 83 44.98 -9.51 -20.22
CA ARG A 83 44.52 -10.60 -19.35
C ARG A 83 44.93 -10.38 -17.90
N ALA A 84 46.10 -9.76 -17.66
CA ALA A 84 46.55 -9.38 -16.33
C ALA A 84 45.61 -8.34 -15.67
N THR A 85 45.21 -7.29 -16.40
CA THR A 85 44.31 -6.24 -15.88
C THR A 85 42.90 -6.76 -15.61
N LYS A 86 42.41 -7.70 -16.44
CA LYS A 86 41.12 -8.37 -16.18
C LYS A 86 41.18 -9.22 -14.91
N LEU A 87 42.32 -9.86 -14.65
CA LEU A 87 42.52 -10.67 -13.45
C LEU A 87 42.62 -9.79 -12.20
N GLU A 88 43.34 -8.67 -12.26
CA GLU A 88 43.37 -7.68 -11.18
C GLU A 88 41.99 -7.09 -10.89
N LEU A 89 41.18 -6.83 -11.93
CA LEU A 89 39.80 -6.37 -11.75
C LEU A 89 38.93 -7.41 -11.05
N ILE A 90 39.02 -8.68 -11.45
CA ILE A 90 38.28 -9.77 -10.82
C ILE A 90 38.71 -9.94 -9.36
N LEU A 91 40.00 -9.83 -9.06
CA LEU A 91 40.52 -9.90 -7.70
C LEU A 91 40.09 -8.68 -6.86
N ALA A 92 40.09 -7.49 -7.44
CA ALA A 92 39.60 -6.28 -6.77
C ALA A 92 38.10 -6.36 -6.46
N ASP A 93 37.32 -7.02 -7.32
CA ASP A 93 35.88 -7.25 -7.14
C ASP A 93 35.55 -8.56 -6.41
N GLU A 94 36.53 -9.37 -5.99
CA GLU A 94 36.29 -10.71 -5.47
C GLU A 94 35.37 -10.70 -4.24
N GLU A 95 35.63 -9.79 -3.30
CA GLU A 95 34.85 -9.65 -2.07
C GLU A 95 33.40 -9.27 -2.39
N ARG A 96 33.20 -8.31 -3.30
CA ARG A 96 31.88 -7.89 -3.77
C ARG A 96 31.13 -9.03 -4.47
N ILE A 97 31.81 -9.81 -5.30
CA ILE A 97 31.23 -10.98 -5.98
C ILE A 97 30.83 -12.04 -4.95
N ARG A 98 31.65 -12.25 -3.92
CA ARG A 98 31.38 -13.19 -2.83
C ARG A 98 30.18 -12.76 -2.00
N GLU A 99 30.07 -11.48 -1.64
CA GLU A 99 28.91 -10.90 -0.95
C GLU A 99 27.62 -11.07 -1.76
N ILE A 100 27.66 -10.75 -3.06
CA ILE A 100 26.50 -10.93 -3.95
C ILE A 100 26.11 -12.41 -4.06
N THR A 101 27.09 -13.31 -4.14
CA THR A 101 26.82 -14.75 -4.23
C THR A 101 26.20 -15.29 -2.95
N GLN A 102 26.67 -14.82 -1.79
CA GLN A 102 26.10 -15.18 -0.49
C GLN A 102 24.65 -14.69 -0.36
N THR A 103 24.40 -13.41 -0.66
CA THR A 103 23.04 -12.85 -0.59
C THR A 103 22.10 -13.52 -1.59
N LEU A 104 22.57 -13.88 -2.79
CA LEU A 104 21.80 -14.67 -3.76
C LEU A 104 21.44 -16.05 -3.21
N SER A 105 22.37 -16.72 -2.52
CA SER A 105 22.11 -18.01 -1.88
C SER A 105 21.07 -17.88 -0.76
N GLU A 106 21.14 -16.84 0.05
CA GLU A 106 20.14 -16.56 1.10
C GLU A 106 18.75 -16.30 0.48
N ILE A 107 18.69 -15.55 -0.61
CA ILE A 107 17.46 -15.31 -1.37
C ILE A 107 16.91 -16.62 -1.96
N ASP A 108 17.75 -17.51 -2.52
CA ASP A 108 17.30 -18.80 -3.05
C ASP A 108 16.68 -19.68 -1.95
N THR A 109 17.28 -19.68 -0.74
CA THR A 109 16.69 -20.40 0.39
C THR A 109 15.34 -19.83 0.81
N LEU A 110 15.18 -18.51 0.78
CA LEU A 110 13.93 -17.83 1.14
C LEU A 110 12.86 -18.04 0.07
N ALA A 111 13.22 -18.03 -1.22
CA ALA A 111 12.30 -18.30 -2.32
C ALA A 111 11.63 -19.67 -2.17
N ARG A 112 12.39 -20.70 -1.78
CA ARG A 112 11.85 -22.03 -1.48
C ARG A 112 10.88 -22.07 -0.31
N VAL A 113 11.02 -21.16 0.66
CA VAL A 113 10.08 -21.02 1.78
C VAL A 113 8.76 -20.39 1.29
N LEU A 114 8.82 -19.39 0.41
CA LEU A 114 7.62 -18.79 -0.20
C LEU A 114 6.86 -19.77 -1.09
N ASP A 115 7.56 -20.68 -1.77
CA ASP A 115 6.95 -21.76 -2.56
C ASP A 115 6.40 -22.90 -1.69
N GLY A 116 6.55 -22.82 -0.37
CA GLY A 116 6.04 -23.80 0.58
C GLY A 116 4.53 -23.99 0.48
N GLU A 117 4.09 -25.24 0.63
CA GLU A 117 2.70 -25.68 0.54
C GLU A 117 1.74 -24.84 1.40
N HIS A 118 2.20 -24.38 2.57
CA HIS A 118 1.44 -23.53 3.48
C HIS A 118 1.01 -22.18 2.88
N PHE A 119 1.82 -21.57 2.02
CA PHE A 119 1.46 -20.30 1.38
C PHE A 119 0.42 -20.50 0.27
N GLN A 120 0.42 -21.65 -0.38
CA GLN A 120 -0.59 -22.01 -1.38
C GLN A 120 -1.96 -22.32 -0.76
N GLU A 121 -1.99 -22.73 0.51
CA GLU A 121 -3.23 -23.02 1.24
C GLU A 121 -3.90 -21.78 1.85
N ILE A 122 -3.21 -20.64 1.92
CA ILE A 122 -3.74 -19.38 2.50
C ILE A 122 -5.09 -18.97 1.87
N PRO A 123 -5.28 -19.00 0.54
CA PRO A 123 -6.58 -18.67 -0.06
C PRO A 123 -7.70 -19.63 0.38
N LYS A 124 -7.41 -20.94 0.49
CA LYS A 124 -8.38 -21.93 0.97
C LYS A 124 -8.75 -21.68 2.44
N LEU A 125 -7.76 -21.41 3.28
CA LEU A 125 -7.98 -21.06 4.68
C LEU A 125 -8.80 -19.77 4.82
N SER A 126 -8.48 -18.74 4.02
CA SER A 126 -9.22 -17.47 4.01
C SER A 126 -10.70 -17.66 3.63
N THR A 127 -11.00 -18.48 2.60
CA THR A 127 -12.40 -18.77 2.25
C THR A 127 -13.14 -19.51 3.37
N THR A 128 -12.48 -20.44 4.06
CA THR A 128 -13.06 -21.18 5.18
C THR A 128 -13.30 -20.28 6.38
N LEU A 129 -12.34 -19.41 6.70
CA LEU A 129 -12.43 -18.42 7.77
C LEU A 129 -13.55 -17.42 7.50
N ASN A 130 -13.69 -16.94 6.27
CA ASN A 130 -14.78 -16.04 5.89
C ASN A 130 -16.16 -16.69 6.06
N LYS A 131 -16.32 -17.95 5.66
CA LYS A 131 -17.57 -18.70 5.91
C LYS A 131 -17.86 -18.81 7.41
N LEU A 132 -16.85 -19.15 8.20
CA LEU A 132 -16.98 -19.22 9.65
C LEU A 132 -17.38 -17.87 10.25
N LEU A 133 -16.77 -16.77 9.79
CA LEU A 133 -17.04 -15.43 10.27
C LEU A 133 -18.49 -15.00 9.99
N VAL A 134 -19.02 -15.31 8.81
CA VAL A 134 -20.44 -15.09 8.47
C VAL A 134 -21.33 -15.87 9.43
N THR A 135 -21.10 -17.18 9.58
CA THR A 135 -21.93 -18.00 10.49
C THR A 135 -21.85 -17.54 11.94
N HIS A 136 -20.68 -17.08 12.39
CA HIS A 136 -20.50 -16.56 13.73
C HIS A 136 -21.29 -15.27 13.95
N ASN A 137 -21.33 -14.40 12.94
CA ASN A 137 -22.12 -13.17 13.01
C ASN A 137 -23.63 -13.48 13.07
N ASP A 138 -24.10 -14.43 12.28
CA ASP A 138 -25.50 -14.88 12.30
C ASP A 138 -25.89 -15.43 13.67
N ILE A 139 -25.05 -16.29 14.25
CA ILE A 139 -25.26 -16.84 15.60
C ILE A 139 -25.28 -15.73 16.65
N LYS A 140 -24.37 -14.75 16.54
CA LYS A 140 -24.31 -13.61 17.47
C LYS A 140 -25.58 -12.76 17.41
N ASN A 141 -26.06 -12.47 16.21
CA ASN A 141 -27.30 -11.70 16.02
C ASN A 141 -28.50 -12.45 16.58
N TYR A 142 -28.63 -13.74 16.25
CA TYR A 142 -29.69 -14.60 16.78
C TYR A 142 -29.66 -14.66 18.32
N HIS A 143 -28.48 -14.83 18.91
CA HIS A 143 -28.34 -14.85 20.38
C HIS A 143 -28.75 -13.51 21.00
N SER A 144 -28.40 -12.39 20.36
CA SER A 144 -28.78 -11.05 20.84
C SER A 144 -30.30 -10.87 20.82
N GLU A 145 -30.95 -11.23 19.71
CA GLU A 145 -32.41 -11.17 19.57
C GLU A 145 -33.11 -12.08 20.58
N PHE A 146 -32.67 -13.33 20.70
CA PHE A 146 -33.21 -14.28 21.66
C PHE A 146 -33.05 -13.82 23.12
N THR A 147 -31.91 -13.23 23.45
CA THR A 147 -31.67 -12.67 24.80
C THR A 147 -32.61 -11.51 25.10
N GLN A 148 -32.86 -10.65 24.11
CA GLN A 148 -33.79 -9.54 24.24
C GLN A 148 -35.23 -10.04 24.41
N GLU A 149 -35.64 -11.03 23.63
CA GLU A 149 -36.97 -11.65 23.74
C GLU A 149 -37.16 -12.31 25.12
N LEU A 150 -36.16 -13.06 25.59
CA LEU A 150 -36.18 -13.66 26.92
C LEU A 150 -36.28 -12.59 28.03
N SER A 151 -35.53 -11.50 27.91
CA SER A 151 -35.60 -10.38 28.87
C SER A 151 -36.99 -9.77 28.91
N ASN A 152 -37.59 -9.53 27.75
CA ASN A 152 -38.96 -9.00 27.64
C ASN A 152 -39.98 -9.97 28.24
N PHE A 153 -39.84 -11.27 27.97
CA PHE A 153 -40.68 -12.31 28.54
C PHE A 153 -40.59 -12.34 30.07
N LEU A 154 -39.37 -12.28 30.63
CA LEU A 154 -39.15 -12.24 32.07
C LEU A 154 -39.74 -10.98 32.72
N GLN A 155 -39.65 -9.83 32.08
CA GLN A 155 -40.31 -8.60 32.53
C GLN A 155 -41.83 -8.74 32.55
N ASN A 156 -42.42 -9.26 31.48
CA ASN A 156 -43.86 -9.48 31.39
C ASN A 156 -44.34 -10.50 32.44
N TYR A 157 -43.57 -11.56 32.66
CA TYR A 157 -43.85 -12.55 33.69
C TYR A 157 -43.81 -11.91 35.08
N ALA A 158 -42.77 -11.14 35.41
CA ALA A 158 -42.68 -10.44 36.69
C ALA A 158 -43.84 -9.46 36.90
N ALA A 159 -44.22 -8.70 35.87
CA ALA A 159 -45.37 -7.80 35.92
C ALA A 159 -46.70 -8.56 36.14
N PHE A 160 -46.87 -9.70 35.46
CA PHE A 160 -48.04 -10.56 35.63
C PHE A 160 -48.11 -11.13 37.05
N THR A 161 -46.98 -11.57 37.62
CA THR A 161 -46.92 -12.06 39.00
C THR A 161 -47.31 -10.98 39.99
N LEU A 162 -46.80 -9.76 39.84
CA LEU A 162 -47.17 -8.62 40.70
C LEU A 162 -48.68 -8.31 40.60
N MET A 163 -49.23 -8.28 39.39
CA MET A 163 -50.67 -8.06 39.19
C MET A 163 -51.51 -9.17 39.83
N MET A 164 -51.07 -10.44 39.74
CA MET A 164 -51.73 -11.55 40.40
C MET A 164 -51.67 -11.43 41.92
N ASP A 165 -50.53 -11.07 42.49
CA ASP A 165 -50.39 -10.83 43.93
C ASP A 165 -51.33 -9.71 44.40
N GLU A 166 -51.40 -8.60 43.65
CA GLU A 166 -52.34 -7.51 43.93
C GLU A 166 -53.80 -7.98 43.89
N ASN A 167 -54.19 -8.72 42.85
CA ASN A 167 -55.54 -9.27 42.72
C ASN A 167 -55.87 -10.22 43.86
N LEU A 168 -54.95 -11.11 44.25
CA LEU A 168 -55.14 -12.01 45.39
C LEU A 168 -55.30 -11.25 46.70
N GLN A 169 -54.54 -10.17 46.91
CA GLN A 169 -54.72 -9.29 48.07
C GLN A 169 -56.09 -8.61 48.06
N GLN A 170 -56.55 -8.11 46.90
CA GLN A 170 -57.89 -7.51 46.76
C GLN A 170 -58.99 -8.53 47.08
N TYR A 171 -58.90 -9.75 46.55
CA TYR A 171 -59.85 -10.83 46.87
C TYR A 171 -59.85 -11.16 48.36
N LYS A 172 -58.68 -11.24 49.00
CA LYS A 172 -58.57 -11.46 50.44
C LYS A 172 -59.26 -10.33 51.24
N GLN A 173 -59.11 -9.08 50.82
CA GLN A 173 -59.79 -7.95 51.46
C GLN A 173 -61.32 -8.04 51.29
N ILE A 174 -61.82 -8.39 50.10
CA ILE A 174 -63.25 -8.57 49.84
C ILE A 174 -63.82 -9.70 50.71
N LEU A 175 -63.15 -10.85 50.78
CA LEU A 175 -63.55 -11.97 51.62
C LEU A 175 -63.62 -11.58 53.10
N ASN A 176 -62.61 -10.87 53.61
CA ASN A 176 -62.62 -10.38 54.99
C ASN A 176 -63.77 -9.40 55.27
N LYS A 177 -64.09 -8.51 54.32
CA LYS A 177 -65.24 -7.61 54.44
C LYS A 177 -66.55 -8.39 54.50
N ASN A 178 -66.75 -9.33 53.58
CA ASN A 178 -67.94 -10.17 53.54
C ASN A 178 -68.10 -11.03 54.83
N GLN A 179 -67.00 -11.54 55.37
CA GLN A 179 -67.02 -12.29 56.62
C GLN A 179 -67.40 -11.40 57.81
N LYS A 180 -66.89 -10.16 57.88
CA LYS A 180 -67.30 -9.19 58.91
C LYS A 180 -68.79 -8.85 58.83
N THR A 181 -69.31 -8.61 57.64
CA THR A 181 -70.75 -8.36 57.47
C THR A 181 -71.61 -9.57 57.87
N LEU A 182 -71.12 -10.79 57.62
CA LEU A 182 -71.80 -12.01 58.06
C LEU A 182 -71.83 -12.14 59.59
N SER A 183 -70.72 -11.85 60.28
CA SER A 183 -70.70 -11.83 61.75
C SER A 183 -71.61 -10.75 62.33
N GLU A 184 -71.66 -9.56 61.73
CA GLU A 184 -72.55 -8.48 62.16
C GLU A 184 -74.04 -8.84 62.01
N ILE A 185 -74.40 -9.63 60.99
CA ILE A 185 -75.76 -10.16 60.80
C ILE A 185 -76.08 -11.28 61.80
N GLN A 186 -75.09 -12.09 62.20
CA GLN A 186 -75.28 -13.14 63.23
C GLN A 186 -75.39 -12.57 64.66
N ASP A 187 -74.69 -11.48 64.96
CA ASP A 187 -74.72 -10.82 66.27
C ASP A 187 -75.94 -9.91 66.47
N ASN A 188 -76.73 -9.67 65.42
CA ASN A 188 -77.96 -8.89 65.47
C ASN A 188 -79.06 -9.56 64.62
N PRO A 189 -79.63 -10.70 65.08
CA PRO A 189 -80.70 -11.35 64.35
C PRO A 189 -81.91 -10.42 64.35
N ILE A 190 -82.39 -10.10 63.15
CA ILE A 190 -83.65 -9.38 62.98
C ILE A 190 -84.76 -10.24 63.62
N GLU A 191 -85.32 -9.76 64.74
CA GLU A 191 -86.63 -10.17 65.25
C GLU A 191 -87.75 -9.88 64.24
#